data_AF-A0A2R6IU40-F1
#
_entry.id   AF-A0A2R6IU40-F1
#
_cell.length_a   1.000
_cell.length_b   1.000
_cell.length_c   1.000
_cell.angle_alpha   90.00
_cell.angle_beta   90.00
_cell.angle_gamma   90.00
#
_symmetry.space_group_name_H-M   'P 1'
#
loop_
_entity.id
_entity.type
_entity.pdbx_description
1 polymer ?
#
loop_
_entity_poly.entity_id
_entity_poly.type
_entity_poly.pdbx_seq_one_letter_code
_entity_poly.pdbx_strand_id
1 'polypeptide(L)' 'MVALAEGIRLTGAALGAVGGALVALEFFQLPSYVSYEEEWDSYDVDIAPKEVTEHTNLGRVGGLLVSLGFTLLFFGELL' A
#
# COMPACT_ATOMS: atom_id res chain seq x y z
N MET A 1 -1.24 4.74 32.42
CA MET A 1 -2.05 4.24 31.30
C MET A 1 -2.11 5.26 30.16
N VAL A 2 -2.39 6.54 30.42
CA VAL A 2 -2.41 7.62 29.41
C VAL A 2 -1.19 7.64 28.46
N ALA A 3 0.04 7.61 28.97
CA ALA A 3 1.23 7.66 28.11
C ALA A 3 1.39 6.43 27.20
N LEU A 4 0.91 5.26 27.63
CA LEU A 4 0.93 4.03 26.82
C LEU A 4 -0.13 4.10 25.72
N ALA A 5 -1.35 4.53 26.06
CA ALA A 5 -2.43 4.76 25.10
C ALA A 5 -1.99 5.75 24.01
N GLU A 6 -1.38 6.87 24.42
CA GLU A 6 -0.87 7.89 23.49
C GLU A 6 0.23 7.34 22.56
N GLY A 7 1.19 6.58 23.11
CA GLY A 7 2.24 5.94 22.31
C GLY A 7 1.71 4.93 21.30
N ILE A 8 0.70 4.14 21.69
CA ILE A 8 0.02 3.20 20.80
C ILE A 8 -0.71 3.96 19.69
N ARG A 9 -1.44 5.03 20.00
CA ARG A 9 -2.14 5.84 19.00
C ARG A 9 -1.19 6.50 18.01
N LEU A 10 -0.10 7.08 18.51
CA LEU A 10 0.91 7.70 17.64
C LEU A 10 1.56 6.67 16.71
N THR A 11 1.88 5.49 17.22
CA THR A 11 2.42 4.39 16.42
C THR A 11 1.41 3.94 15.36
N GLY A 12 0.14 3.77 15.75
CA GLY A 12 -0.93 3.42 14.84
C GLY A 12 -1.14 4.44 13.72
N ALA A 13 -1.13 5.73 14.06
CA ALA A 13 -1.22 6.83 13.10
C ALA A 13 -0.01 6.85 12.14
N ALA A 14 1.21 6.62 12.64
CA ALA A 14 2.41 6.57 11.82
C ALA A 14 2.38 5.39 10.83
N LEU A 15 2.01 4.19 11.29
CA LEU A 15 1.86 3.02 10.42
C LEU A 15 0.76 3.24 9.38
N GLY A 16 -0.38 3.82 9.78
CA GLY A 16 -1.46 4.16 8.87
C GLY A 16 -1.04 5.15 7.79
N ALA A 17 -0.29 6.19 8.15
CA ALA A 17 0.22 7.19 7.22
C ALA A 17 1.22 6.60 6.21
N VAL A 18 2.21 5.84 6.69
CA VAL A 18 3.18 5.16 5.83
C VAL A 18 2.48 4.14 4.92
N GLY A 19 1.59 3.33 5.49
CA GLY A 19 0.84 2.34 4.73
C GLY A 19 -0.03 2.96 3.64
N GLY A 20 -0.76 4.01 3.97
CA GLY A 20 -1.58 4.76 3.02
C GLY A 20 -0.75 5.36 1.89
N ALA A 21 0.44 5.89 2.19
CA ALA A 21 1.36 6.39 1.17
C ALA A 21 1.85 5.29 0.22
N LEU A 22 2.18 4.09 0.72
CA LEU A 22 2.58 2.97 -0.12
C LEU A 22 1.43 2.49 -1.03
N VAL A 23 0.20 2.42 -0.49
CA VAL A 23 -1.00 2.12 -1.30
C VAL A 23 -1.25 3.21 -2.33
N ALA A 24 -1.05 4.48 -1.99
CA ALA A 24 -1.19 5.58 -2.94
C ALA A 24 -0.20 5.46 -4.10
N LEU A 25 1.07 5.12 -3.81
CA LEU A 25 2.10 4.92 -4.83
C LEU A 25 1.79 3.76 -5.78
N GLU A 26 1.17 2.68 -5.28
CA GLU A 26 0.73 1.54 -6.11
C GLU A 26 -0.17 1.97 -7.26
N PHE A 27 -1.08 2.93 -7.05
CA PHE A 27 -2.01 3.39 -8.09
C PHE A 27 -1.33 4.09 -9.28
N PHE A 28 -0.10 4.57 -9.10
CA PHE A 28 0.67 5.21 -10.17
C PHE A 28 1.60 4.24 -10.89
N GLN A 29 1.60 2.96 -10.52
CA GLN A 29 2.44 1.97 -11.18
C GLN A 29 1.76 1.42 -12.42
N LEU A 30 2.52 1.32 -13.50
CA LEU A 30 2.07 0.69 -14.73
C LEU A 30 2.00 -0.83 -14.50
N PRO A 31 0.89 -1.50 -14.85
CA PRO A 31 0.80 -2.95 -14.72
C PRO A 31 1.88 -3.66 -15.55
N SER A 32 2.36 -4.81 -15.08
CA SER A 32 3.45 -5.54 -15.72
C SER A 32 3.15 -6.04 -17.14
N TYR A 33 1.86 -6.13 -17.48
CA TYR A 33 1.36 -6.56 -18.78
C TYR A 33 1.13 -5.41 -19.76
N VAL A 34 1.46 -4.16 -19.39
CA VAL A 34 1.37 -3.00 -20.27
C VAL A 34 2.78 -2.49 -20.55
N SER A 35 3.15 -2.40 -21.83
CA SER A 35 4.38 -1.73 -22.28
C SER A 35 4.04 -0.60 -23.22
N TYR A 36 4.78 0.50 -23.11
CA TYR A 36 4.67 1.62 -24.05
C TYR A 36 5.74 1.45 -25.13
N GLU A 37 5.29 1.42 -26.40
CA GLU A 37 6.17 1.37 -27.57
C GLU A 37 6.33 2.77 -28.17
N GLU A 38 7.50 3.37 -27.94
CA GLU A 38 7.81 4.73 -28.38
C GLU A 38 7.87 4.87 -29.92
N GLU A 39 8.26 3.81 -30.64
CA GLU A 39 8.33 3.82 -32.11
C GLU A 39 6.96 4.03 -32.78
N TRP A 40 5.90 3.55 -32.13
CA TRP A 40 4.54 3.54 -32.68
C TRP A 40 3.56 4.41 -31.91
N ASP A 41 4.02 5.10 -30.85
CA ASP A 41 3.19 5.88 -29.91
C ASP A 41 1.96 5.06 -29.44
N SER A 42 2.20 3.81 -29.05
CA SER A 42 1.14 2.84 -28.76
C SER A 42 1.42 2.05 -27.49
N TYR A 43 0.35 1.55 -26.87
CA TYR A 43 0.42 0.66 -25.72
C TYR A 43 0.16 -0.77 -26.18
N ASP A 44 1.07 -1.68 -25.86
CA ASP A 44 0.88 -3.13 -26.05
C ASP A 44 0.48 -3.78 -24.72
N VAL A 45 -0.36 -4.81 -24.82
CA VAL A 45 -0.91 -5.57 -23.70
C VAL A 45 -0.52 -7.04 -23.86
N ASP A 46 0.55 -7.46 -23.19
CA ASP A 46 1.00 -8.85 -23.18
C ASP A 46 0.50 -9.57 -21.92
N ILE A 47 -0.55 -10.37 -22.10
CA ILE A 47 -1.17 -11.15 -21.02
C ILE A 47 -0.57 -12.56 -21.02
N ALA A 48 0.54 -12.73 -20.31
CA ALA A 48 1.07 -14.02 -19.91
C ALA A 48 0.58 -14.37 -18.48
N PRO A 49 -0.43 -15.23 -18.29
CA PRO A 49 -1.07 -15.44 -16.97
C PRO A 49 -0.12 -15.89 -15.85
N LYS A 50 1.05 -16.44 -16.21
CA LYS A 50 2.08 -16.87 -15.27
C LYS A 50 2.97 -15.73 -14.76
N GLU A 51 2.95 -14.58 -15.44
CA GLU A 51 3.85 -13.44 -15.23
C GLU A 51 3.09 -12.15 -14.84
N VAL A 52 1.75 -12.17 -14.94
CA VAL A 52 0.89 -11.07 -14.52
C VAL A 52 1.01 -10.85 -13.01
N THR A 53 1.48 -9.66 -12.62
CA THR A 53 1.46 -9.18 -11.25
C THR A 53 0.45 -8.04 -11.15
N GLU A 54 -0.74 -8.31 -10.61
CA GLU A 54 -1.80 -7.29 -10.46
C GLU A 54 -1.50 -6.26 -9.37
N HIS A 55 -0.81 -6.67 -8.31
CA HIS A 55 -0.41 -5.79 -7.21
C HIS A 55 1.04 -6.05 -6.83
N THR A 56 1.84 -5.00 -6.77
CA THR A 56 3.21 -5.06 -6.34
C THR A 56 3.32 -5.21 -4.82
N ASN A 57 4.55 -5.42 -4.36
CA ASN A 57 4.82 -5.48 -2.93
C ASN A 57 4.52 -4.16 -2.21
N LEU A 58 4.48 -3.02 -2.91
CA LEU A 58 4.13 -1.73 -2.31
C LEU A 58 2.68 -1.71 -1.84
N GLY A 59 1.73 -2.06 -2.72
CA GLY A 59 0.32 -2.16 -2.35
C GLY A 59 0.09 -3.18 -1.23
N ARG A 60 0.75 -4.34 -1.29
CA ARG A 60 0.63 -5.41 -0.28
C ARG A 60 1.14 -4.97 1.10
N VAL A 61 2.35 -4.43 1.16
CA VAL A 61 2.94 -3.92 2.41
C VAL A 61 2.15 -2.72 2.91
N GLY A 62 1.75 -1.82 2.02
CA GLY A 62 0.93 -0.67 2.35
C GLY A 62 -0.39 -1.06 3.03
N GLY A 63 -1.13 -2.00 2.45
CA GLY A 63 -2.38 -2.51 3.05
C GLY A 63 -2.16 -3.17 4.41
N LEU A 64 -1.05 -3.90 4.60
CA LEU A 64 -0.68 -4.48 5.90
C LEU A 64 -0.41 -3.38 6.94
N LEU A 65 0.34 -2.34 6.58
CA LEU A 65 0.64 -1.23 7.48
C LEU A 65 -0.61 -0.42 7.85
N VAL A 66 -1.54 -0.20 6.91
CA VAL A 66 -2.83 0.45 7.20
C VAL A 66 -3.65 -0.37 8.19
N SER A 67 -3.76 -1.68 7.98
CA SER A 67 -4.54 -2.56 8.86
C SER A 67 -3.93 -2.66 10.26
N LEU A 68 -2.60 -2.78 10.37
CA LEU A 68 -1.90 -2.73 11.67
C LEU A 68 -2.06 -1.37 12.35
N GLY A 69 -1.93 -0.27 11.60
CA GLY A 69 -2.10 1.08 12.12
C GLY A 69 -3.48 1.31 12.72
N PHE A 70 -4.52 0.88 12.00
CA PHE A 70 -5.90 0.96 12.49
C PHE A 70 -6.14 0.06 13.71
N THR A 71 -5.57 -1.14 13.72
CA THR A 71 -5.66 -2.05 14.86
C THR A 71 -5.04 -1.44 16.12
N LEU A 72 -3.87 -0.80 16.01
CA LEU A 72 -3.24 -0.11 17.12
C LEU A 72 -4.08 1.08 17.60
N LEU A 73 -4.62 1.90 16.69
CA LEU A 73 -5.51 3.00 17.05
C LEU A 73 -6.73 2.50 17.85
N PHE A 74 -7.34 1.40 17.41
CA PHE A 74 -8.45 0.78 18.13
C PHE A 74 -8.08 0.39 19.57
N PHE A 75 -6.94 -0.28 19.78
CA PHE A 75 -6.48 -0.63 21.13
C PHE A 75 -6.09 0.59 21.97
N GLY A 76 -5.53 1.62 21.34
CA GLY A 76 -5.19 2.88 21.99
C GLY A 76 -6.41 3.64 22.52
N GLU A 77 -7.56 3.51 21.86
CA GLU A 77 -8.83 4.09 22.33
C GLU A 77 -9.50 3.27 23.46
N LEU A 78 -9.12 2.00 23.64
CA LEU A 78 -9.64 1.13 24.70
C LEU A 78 -8.83 1.21 26.02
N LEU A 79 -7.69 1.90 26.02
CA LEU A 79 -6.72 1.99 27.13
C LEU A 79 -6.76 3.33 27.88
#